data_AF-A0A1F9RAT1-F1
#
_entry.id   AF-A0A1F9RAT1-F1
#
_cell.length_a   1.000
_cell.length_b   1.000
_cell.length_c   1.000
_cell.angle_alpha   90.00
_cell.angle_beta   90.00
_cell.angle_gamma   90.00
#
_symmetry.space_group_name_H-M   'P 1'
#
loop_
_entity.id
_entity.type
_entity.pdbx_description
1 polymer ?
#
loop_
_entity_poly.entity_id
_entity_poly.type
_entity_poly.pdbx_seq_one_letter_code
_entity_poly.pdbx_strand_id
1 'polypeptide(L)'
;MAETVGSLADKISIIQLKIFHMREQLARADATEEHKAACAAKLDVMGVQLRDLGDEMTQLVSDVAAGRVKLKIYRQFKMYNDPRYRSKAAPAN
;
A
#
# COMPACT_ATOMS: atom_id res chain seq x y z
N MET A 1 -11.43 -5.40 3.47
CA MET A 1 -10.08 -5.32 4.08
C MET A 1 -10.05 -4.01 4.85
N ALA A 2 -9.74 -4.00 6.15
CA ALA A 2 -9.60 -2.73 6.86
C ALA A 2 -8.29 -2.07 6.40
N GLU A 3 -8.35 -0.82 5.97
CA GLU A 3 -7.16 -0.03 5.68
C GLU A 3 -6.31 0.10 6.95
N THR A 4 -5.00 -0.09 6.80
CA THR A 4 -4.02 0.16 7.85
C THR A 4 -3.09 1.27 7.40
N VAL A 5 -2.40 1.91 8.33
CA VAL A 5 -1.35 2.90 8.00
C VAL A 5 -0.33 2.31 7.02
N GLY A 6 0.04 1.04 7.19
CA GLY A 6 0.94 0.35 6.27
C GLY A 6 0.37 0.19 4.86
N SER A 7 -0.89 -0.28 4.74
CA SER A 7 -1.50 -0.46 3.41
C SER A 7 -1.71 0.85 2.67
N LEU A 8 -2.04 1.94 3.38
CA LEU A 8 -2.16 3.27 2.79
C LEU A 8 -0.79 3.79 2.33
N ALA A 9 0.27 3.59 3.13
CA ALA A 9 1.63 3.97 2.75
C ALA A 9 2.11 3.24 1.49
N ASP A 10 1.83 1.94 1.37
CA ASP A 10 2.15 1.16 0.17
C ASP A 10 1.42 1.70 -1.07
N LYS A 11 0.10 1.96 -0.96
CA LYS A 11 -0.68 2.50 -2.08
C LYS A 11 -0.21 3.88 -2.52
N ILE A 12 0.05 4.77 -1.57
CA ILE A 12 0.60 6.10 -1.84
C ILE A 12 1.93 5.98 -2.59
N SER A 13 2.82 5.11 -2.12
CA SER A 13 4.12 4.88 -2.75
C SER A 13 3.98 4.39 -4.20
N ILE A 14 3.07 3.45 -4.44
CA ILE A 14 2.77 2.95 -5.79
C ILE A 14 2.22 4.05 -6.71
N ILE A 15 1.28 4.86 -6.22
CA ILE A 15 0.71 5.96 -7.02
C ILE A 15 1.77 7.02 -7.33
N GLN A 16 2.62 7.38 -6.37
CA GLN A 16 3.71 8.33 -6.60
C GLN A 16 4.68 7.81 -7.67
N LEU A 17 5.01 6.53 -7.66
CA LEU A 17 5.86 5.91 -8.68
C LEU A 17 5.19 5.95 -10.08
N LYS A 18 3.89 5.68 -10.15
CA LYS A 18 3.14 5.79 -11.41
C LYS A 18 3.08 7.23 -11.92
N ILE A 19 2.85 8.21 -11.04
CA ILE A 19 2.87 9.64 -11.38
C ILE A 19 4.25 10.04 -11.92
N PHE A 20 5.33 9.60 -11.26
CA PHE A 20 6.69 9.85 -11.71
C PHE A 20 6.91 9.36 -13.15
N HIS A 21 6.66 8.09 -13.44
CA HIS A 21 6.85 7.54 -14.79
C HIS A 21 5.87 8.12 -15.83
N MET A 22 4.67 8.52 -15.42
CA MET A 22 3.73 9.18 -16.33
C MET A 22 4.22 10.58 -16.73
N ARG A 23 4.89 11.30 -15.82
CA ARG A 23 5.56 12.56 -16.15
C ARG A 23 6.73 12.37 -17.12
N GLU A 24 7.48 11.28 -16.98
CA GLU A 24 8.52 10.93 -17.96
C GLU A 24 7.92 10.70 -19.36
N GLN A 25 6.75 10.05 -19.46
CA GLN A 25 6.06 9.87 -20.74
C GLN A 25 5.63 11.20 -21.38
N LEU A 26 5.23 12.20 -20.58
CA LEU A 26 4.93 13.53 -21.09
C LEU A 26 6.17 14.28 -21.60
N ALA A 27 7.33 14.05 -20.95
CA ALA A 27 8.59 14.72 -21.29
C ALA A 27 9.29 14.12 -22.52
N ARG A 28 8.81 12.99 -23.04
CA ARG A 28 9.36 12.35 -24.24
C ARG A 28 9.17 13.21 -25.49
N ALA A 29 10.28 13.52 -26.16
CA ALA A 29 10.28 14.29 -27.40
C ALA A 29 9.73 13.51 -28.60
N ASP A 30 9.81 12.18 -28.56
CA ASP A 30 9.36 11.26 -29.61
C ASP A 30 7.89 10.83 -29.47
N ALA A 31 7.22 11.24 -28.38
CA ALA A 31 5.82 10.90 -28.14
C ALA A 31 4.88 11.79 -28.96
N THR A 32 3.82 11.18 -29.51
CA THR A 32 2.76 11.92 -30.22
C THR A 32 1.93 12.76 -29.25
N GLU A 33 1.26 13.77 -29.78
CA GLU A 33 0.39 14.64 -28.97
C GLU A 33 -0.81 13.87 -28.40
N GLU A 34 -1.34 12.87 -29.12
CA GLU A 34 -2.41 12.00 -28.60
C GLU A 34 -1.94 11.16 -27.41
N HIS A 35 -0.71 10.62 -27.46
CA HIS A 35 -0.14 9.88 -26.34
C HIS A 35 0.07 10.80 -25.14
N LYS A 36 0.62 12.00 -25.36
CA LYS A 36 0.80 13.00 -24.28
C LYS A 36 -0.53 13.40 -23.67
N ALA A 37 -1.56 13.67 -24.48
CA ALA A 37 -2.90 13.99 -23.98
C ALA A 37 -3.47 12.85 -23.12
N ALA A 38 -3.33 11.60 -23.55
CA ALA A 38 -3.79 10.44 -22.78
C ALA A 38 -3.00 10.26 -21.46
N CYS A 39 -1.68 10.53 -21.46
CA CYS A 39 -0.84 10.53 -20.26
C CYS A 39 -1.22 11.64 -19.28
N ALA A 40 -1.51 12.85 -19.78
CA ALA A 40 -1.96 13.98 -18.96
C ALA A 40 -3.29 13.67 -18.26
N ALA A 41 -4.28 13.14 -18.99
CA ALA A 41 -5.55 12.75 -18.41
C ALA A 41 -5.40 11.68 -17.30
N LYS A 42 -4.49 10.71 -17.48
CA LYS A 42 -4.17 9.72 -16.44
C LYS A 42 -3.47 10.36 -15.23
N LEU A 43 -2.60 11.34 -15.44
CA LEU A 43 -1.94 12.09 -14.36
C LEU A 43 -2.95 12.82 -13.49
N ASP A 44 -3.97 13.44 -14.09
CA ASP A 44 -5.02 14.14 -13.36
C ASP A 44 -5.78 13.18 -12.45
N VAL A 45 -6.18 12.02 -12.97
CA VAL A 45 -6.84 10.97 -12.18
C VAL A 45 -5.94 10.47 -11.04
N MET A 46 -4.67 10.19 -11.30
CA MET A 46 -3.75 9.75 -10.25
C MET A 46 -3.48 10.85 -9.21
N GLY A 47 -3.52 12.12 -9.61
CA GLY A 47 -3.42 13.26 -8.71
C GLY A 47 -4.61 13.35 -7.75
N VAL A 48 -5.83 13.05 -8.22
CA VAL A 48 -7.01 12.91 -7.35
C VAL A 48 -6.82 11.74 -6.40
N GLN A 49 -6.47 10.55 -6.90
CA GLN A 49 -6.25 9.37 -6.07
C GLN A 49 -5.20 9.58 -4.97
N LEU A 50 -4.12 10.30 -5.27
CA LEU A 50 -3.09 10.63 -4.29
C LEU A 50 -3.62 11.53 -3.17
N ARG A 51 -4.47 12.52 -3.50
CA ARG A 51 -5.09 13.39 -2.50
C ARG A 51 -6.05 12.61 -1.61
N ASP A 52 -6.93 11.81 -2.22
CA ASP A 52 -7.91 11.00 -1.48
C ASP A 52 -7.22 10.06 -0.49
N LEU A 53 -6.12 9.40 -0.91
CA LEU A 53 -5.32 8.55 -0.03
C LEU A 53 -4.59 9.34 1.07
N GLY A 54 -4.16 10.57 0.78
CA GLY A 54 -3.55 11.46 1.76
C GLY A 54 -4.55 11.90 2.84
N ASP A 55 -5.78 12.20 2.44
CA ASP A 55 -6.87 12.55 3.34
C ASP A 55 -7.26 11.35 4.21
N GLU A 56 -7.38 10.16 3.61
CA GLU A 56 -7.66 8.91 4.33
C GLU A 56 -6.55 8.56 5.34
N MET A 57 -5.28 8.71 4.97
CA MET A 57 -4.14 8.54 5.88
C MET A 57 -4.22 9.53 7.05
N THR A 58 -4.48 10.81 6.75
CA THR A 58 -4.58 11.85 7.77
C THR A 58 -5.70 11.56 8.76
N GLN A 59 -6.87 11.16 8.25
CA GLN A 59 -8.02 10.79 9.07
C GLN A 59 -7.70 9.58 9.96
N LEU A 60 -7.13 8.52 9.40
CA LEU A 60 -6.78 7.32 10.15
C LEU A 60 -5.76 7.60 11.25
N VAL A 61 -4.72 8.39 10.97
CA VAL A 61 -3.71 8.77 11.97
C VAL A 61 -4.32 9.62 13.07
N SER A 62 -5.21 10.57 12.72
CA SER A 62 -5.94 11.39 13.68
C SER A 62 -6.86 10.53 14.58
N ASP A 63 -7.56 9.57 14.00
CA ASP A 63 -8.43 8.65 14.75
C ASP A 63 -7.64 7.72 15.69
N VAL A 64 -6.45 7.28 15.26
CA VAL A 64 -5.53 6.51 16.12
C VAL A 64 -5.01 7.38 17.27
N ALA A 65 -4.57 8.61 16.99
CA ALA A 65 -4.07 9.54 18.00
C ALA A 65 -5.14 9.92 19.03
N ALA A 66 -6.40 10.06 18.60
CA ALA A 66 -7.54 10.33 19.46
C ALA A 66 -8.09 9.09 20.18
N GLY A 67 -7.52 7.90 19.94
CA GLY A 67 -7.97 6.64 20.54
C GLY A 67 -9.31 6.11 20.02
N ARG A 68 -9.86 6.72 18.96
CA ARG A 68 -11.08 6.27 18.27
C ARG A 68 -10.83 4.98 17.49
N VAL A 69 -9.64 4.84 16.91
CA VAL A 69 -9.15 3.62 16.29
C VAL A 69 -8.03 3.03 17.15
N LYS A 70 -8.18 1.77 17.55
CA LYS A 70 -7.16 1.05 18.32
C LYS A 70 -6.48 -0.01 17.46
N LEU A 71 -5.19 0.16 17.21
CA LEU A 71 -4.38 -0.81 16.49
C LEU A 71 -4.15 -2.05 17.35
N LYS A 72 -4.37 -3.24 16.80
CA LYS A 72 -4.11 -4.52 17.47
C LYS A 72 -2.85 -5.15 16.90
N ILE A 73 -1.91 -5.46 17.78
CA ILE A 73 -0.69 -6.18 17.43
C ILE A 73 -0.92 -7.66 17.70
N TYR A 74 -0.93 -8.47 16.64
CA TYR A 74 -0.94 -9.92 16.76
C TYR A 74 0.50 -10.44 16.68
N ARG A 75 0.86 -11.36 17.57
CA ARG A 75 2.14 -12.06 17.52
C ARG A 75 1.95 -13.38 16.79
N GLN A 76 2.92 -13.73 15.95
CA GLN A 76 2.90 -15.02 15.26
C GLN A 76 3.24 -16.15 16.22
N PHE A 77 2.36 -17.16 16.32
CA PHE A 77 2.59 -18.37 17.11
C PHE A 77 3.20 -19.48 16.25
N LYS A 78 4.48 -19.32 15.87
CA LYS A 78 5.19 -20.29 15.02
C LYS A 78 5.67 -21.48 15.85
N MET A 79 4.87 -22.55 15.91
CA MET A 79 5.20 -23.77 16.67
C MET A 79 6.49 -24.46 16.20
N TYR A 80 6.76 -24.46 14.89
CA TYR A 80 7.93 -25.15 14.31
C TYR A 80 9.29 -24.56 14.75
N ASN A 81 9.30 -23.30 15.20
CA ASN A 81 10.50 -22.64 15.70
C ASN A 81 10.90 -23.11 17.12
N ASP A 82 9.98 -23.73 17.85
CA ASP A 82 10.22 -24.18 19.22
C ASP A 82 10.21 -25.72 19.27
N PRO A 83 11.37 -26.35 19.55
CA PRO A 83 11.49 -27.80 19.64
C PRO A 83 10.50 -28.48 20.58
N ARG A 84 9.96 -27.78 21.59
CA ARG A 84 8.97 -28.32 22.53
C ARG A 84 7.64 -28.69 21.88
N TYR A 85 7.31 -28.08 20.73
CA TYR A 85 6.10 -28.39 19.97
C TYR A 85 6.32 -29.46 18.89
N ARG A 86 7.53 -30.01 18.75
CA ARG A 86 7.79 -31.11 17.82
C ARG A 86 7.27 -32.40 18.44
N SER A 87 6.24 -33.01 17.85
CA SER A 87 5.82 -34.35 18.28
C SER A 87 6.87 -35.37 17.87
N LYS A 88 7.18 -36.32 18.76
CA LYS A 88 7.86 -37.55 18.36
C LYS A 88 6.83 -38.37 17.59
N ALA A 89 7.09 -38.65 16.31
CA ALA A 89 6.21 -39.51 15.52
C ALA A 89 5.96 -40.82 16.29
N ALA A 90 4.69 -41.22 16.41
CA ALA A 90 4.37 -42.55 16.93
C ALA A 90 4.97 -43.60 15.99
N PRO A 91 5.52 -44.71 16.50
CA PRO A 91 6.04 -45.78 15.65
C PRO A 91 4.89 -46.26 14.74
N ALA A 92 5.18 -46.35 13.43
CA ALA A 92 4.26 -46.93 12.48
C ALA A 92 4.07 -48.41 12.83
N ASN A 93 2.80 -48.83 13.04
CA ASN A 93 2.43 -50.23 13.16
C ASN A 93 2.50 -50.92 11.79
#